data_AF-A0A7W0YCS8-F1
#
_entry.id   AF-A0A7W0YCS8-F1
#
_cell.length_a   1.000
_cell.length_b   1.000
_cell.length_c   1.000
_cell.angle_alpha   90.00
_cell.angle_beta   90.00
_cell.angle_gamma   90.00
#
_symmetry.space_group_name_H-M   'P 1'
#
loop_
_entity.id
_entity.type
_entity.pdbx_description
1 polymer ?
#
loop_
_entity_poly.entity_id
_entity_poly.type
_entity_poly.pdbx_seq_one_letter_code
_entity_poly.pdbx_strand_id
1 'polypeptide(L)'
;MLTEIDRLTAIREARPEESLFAEKDWLLSPEPFAIDEKSRRDLERLGHQLFVFQRACNQLYQQSVKGKQPAWVARYLDIGKPPELIEFSRRKEFREELPRVIRPDLVLTDEGWTIAEVDSVPGG
;
A
#
# COMPACT_ATOMS: atom_id res chain seq x y z
N MET A 1 15.01 22.35 -2.37
CA MET A 1 13.72 21.79 -2.81
C MET A 1 13.74 21.81 -4.33
N LEU A 2 13.59 20.65 -4.98
CA LEU A 2 13.46 20.58 -6.44
C LEU A 2 12.14 21.24 -6.85
N THR A 3 12.15 22.05 -7.89
CA THR A 3 10.92 22.60 -8.48
C THR A 3 10.11 21.49 -9.15
N GLU A 4 8.84 21.74 -9.47
CA GLU A 4 7.99 20.78 -10.22
C GLU A 4 8.62 20.39 -11.57
N ILE A 5 9.28 21.35 -12.23
CA ILE A 5 10.00 21.14 -13.49
C ILE A 5 11.21 20.22 -13.27
N ASP A 6 11.98 20.44 -12.20
CA ASP A 6 13.15 19.59 -11.90
C ASP A 6 12.75 18.15 -11.58
N ARG A 7 11.59 17.95 -10.94
CA ARG A 7 11.04 16.61 -10.68
C ARG A 7 10.63 15.89 -11.96
N LEU A 8 9.96 16.57 -12.88
CA LEU A 8 9.55 15.98 -14.16
C LEU A 8 10.74 15.60 -15.03
N THR A 9 11.77 16.45 -15.07
CA THR A 9 13.02 16.16 -15.78
C THR A 9 13.72 14.95 -15.19
N ALA A 10 13.87 14.89 -13.86
CA ALA A 10 14.49 13.76 -13.18
C ALA A 10 13.77 12.43 -13.44
N ILE A 11 12.42 12.43 -13.48
CA ILE A 11 11.64 11.23 -13.80
C ILE A 11 11.86 10.77 -15.25
N ARG A 12 11.92 11.71 -16.20
CA ARG A 12 12.15 11.39 -17.61
C ARG A 12 13.55 10.84 -17.85
N GLU A 13 14.56 11.42 -17.20
CA GLU A 13 15.96 10.99 -17.30
C GLU A 13 16.22 9.65 -16.61
N ALA A 14 15.45 9.32 -15.56
CA ALA A 14 15.56 8.04 -14.85
C ALA A 14 14.91 6.85 -15.60
N ARG A 15 14.28 7.09 -16.77
CA ARG A 15 13.66 6.02 -17.54
C ARG A 15 14.76 5.11 -18.14
N PRO A 16 14.74 3.79 -17.90
CA PRO A 16 15.69 2.88 -18.53
C PRO A 16 15.54 2.91 -20.06
N GLU A 17 16.65 2.66 -20.77
CA GLU A 17 16.64 2.53 -22.24
C GLU A 17 15.78 1.33 -22.69
N GLU A 18 15.76 0.28 -21.86
CA GLU A 18 14.87 -0.86 -21.97
C GLU A 18 13.44 -0.46 -21.60
N SER A 19 12.44 -1.01 -22.28
CA SER A 19 11.04 -0.86 -21.87
C SER A 19 10.88 -1.31 -20.42
N LEU A 20 10.06 -0.59 -19.64
CA LEU A 20 9.71 -0.98 -18.26
C LEU A 20 9.00 -2.35 -18.19
N PHE A 21 8.61 -2.92 -19.33
CA PHE A 21 7.91 -4.19 -19.44
C PHE A 21 8.48 -5.03 -20.59
N ALA A 22 8.80 -6.29 -20.29
CA ALA A 22 9.18 -7.28 -21.29
C ALA A 22 7.98 -7.62 -22.18
N GLU A 23 8.14 -7.45 -23.50
CA GLU A 23 7.23 -7.94 -24.54
C GLU A 23 5.78 -7.42 -24.50
N LYS A 24 5.51 -6.35 -23.73
CA LYS A 24 4.18 -5.72 -23.65
C LYS A 24 4.26 -4.23 -23.97
N ASP A 25 3.36 -3.80 -24.85
CA ASP A 25 3.14 -2.39 -25.11
C ASP A 25 2.19 -1.81 -24.05
N TRP A 26 2.66 -0.79 -23.35
CA TRP A 26 1.84 -0.05 -22.39
C TRP A 26 0.97 0.97 -23.15
N LEU A 27 -0.35 0.82 -23.05
CA LEU A 27 -1.28 1.82 -23.58
C LEU A 27 -1.37 2.99 -22.60
N LEU A 28 -0.76 4.11 -22.98
CA LEU A 28 -0.90 5.37 -22.26
C LEU A 28 -2.18 6.08 -22.73
N SER A 29 -2.93 6.65 -21.78
CA SER A 29 -3.98 7.60 -22.12
C SER A 29 -3.34 8.82 -22.81
N PRO A 30 -3.93 9.35 -23.90
CA PRO A 30 -3.42 10.56 -24.55
C PRO A 30 -3.54 11.80 -23.65
N GLU A 31 -4.42 11.75 -22.65
CA GLU A 31 -4.68 12.84 -21.72
C GLU A 31 -4.52 12.37 -20.26
N PRO A 32 -3.97 13.22 -19.38
CA PRO A 32 -3.85 12.90 -17.96
C PRO A 32 -5.22 12.91 -17.28
N PHE A 33 -5.36 12.09 -16.24
CA PHE A 33 -6.48 12.21 -15.32
C PHE A 33 -6.27 13.42 -14.40
N ALA A 34 -6.97 14.51 -14.66
CA ALA A 34 -6.83 15.75 -13.87
C ALA A 34 -7.38 15.57 -12.46
N ILE A 35 -6.56 15.90 -11.46
CA ILE A 35 -6.93 15.84 -10.03
C ILE A 35 -7.01 17.28 -9.51
N ASP A 36 -8.14 17.65 -8.92
CA ASP A 36 -8.32 18.96 -8.31
C ASP A 36 -7.58 19.07 -6.96
N GLU A 37 -7.41 20.30 -6.47
CA GLU A 37 -6.66 20.56 -5.23
C GLU A 37 -7.32 19.89 -4.00
N LYS A 38 -8.64 19.71 -4.02
CA LYS A 38 -9.34 18.99 -2.96
C LYS A 38 -8.94 17.51 -2.97
N SER A 39 -9.05 16.85 -4.13
CA SER A 39 -8.73 15.44 -4.30
C SER A 39 -7.25 15.16 -4.02
N ARG A 40 -6.34 16.05 -4.44
CA ARG A 40 -4.90 15.94 -4.13
C ARG A 40 -4.68 15.86 -2.61
N ARG A 41 -5.28 16.78 -1.85
CA ARG A 41 -5.16 16.79 -0.38
C ARG A 41 -5.79 15.56 0.27
N ASP A 42 -6.93 15.09 -0.26
CA ASP A 42 -7.58 13.88 0.24
C ASP A 42 -6.69 12.65 0.03
N LEU A 43 -6.08 12.49 -1.15
CA LEU A 43 -5.15 11.41 -1.48
C LEU A 43 -3.87 11.46 -0.63
N GLU A 44 -3.28 12.65 -0.42
CA GLU A 44 -2.10 12.83 0.44
C GLU A 44 -2.39 12.44 1.89
N ARG A 45 -3.56 12.84 2.41
CA ARG A 45 -3.99 12.47 3.77
C ARG A 45 -4.28 10.98 3.89
N LEU A 46 -4.84 10.37 2.85
CA LEU A 46 -5.21 8.96 2.84
C LEU A 46 -4.01 8.05 3.09
N GLY A 47 -2.84 8.38 2.53
CA GLY A 47 -1.61 7.60 2.75
C GLY A 47 -1.26 7.43 4.23
N HIS A 48 -1.32 8.52 5.01
CA HIS A 48 -1.07 8.44 6.46
C HIS A 48 -2.17 7.64 7.19
N GLN A 49 -3.44 7.85 6.82
CA GLN A 49 -4.57 7.14 7.42
C GLN A 49 -4.46 5.62 7.21
N LEU A 50 -4.09 5.20 6.01
CA LEU A 50 -3.89 3.79 5.68
C LEU A 50 -2.70 3.17 6.41
N PHE A 51 -1.61 3.92 6.59
CA PHE A 51 -0.49 3.46 7.43
C PHE A 51 -0.94 3.21 8.89
N VAL A 52 -1.70 4.15 9.46
CA VAL A 52 -2.25 3.99 10.82
C VAL A 52 -3.21 2.80 10.89
N PHE A 53 -4.05 2.61 9.86
CA PHE A 53 -4.95 1.47 9.75
C PHE A 53 -4.18 0.13 9.72
N GLN A 54 -3.15 -0.01 8.88
CA GLN A 54 -2.33 -1.23 8.83
C GLN A 54 -1.64 -1.51 10.16
N ARG A 55 -1.12 -0.47 10.84
CA ARG A 55 -0.57 -0.60 12.19
C ARG A 55 -1.61 -1.14 13.17
N ALA A 56 -2.83 -0.62 13.14
CA ALA A 56 -3.91 -1.08 14.00
C ALA A 56 -4.30 -2.54 13.70
N CYS A 57 -4.35 -2.95 12.43
CA CYS A 57 -4.59 -4.34 12.02
C CYS A 57 -3.51 -5.29 12.55
N ASN A 58 -2.23 -4.93 12.42
CA ASN A 58 -1.14 -5.71 12.97
C ASN A 58 -1.22 -5.80 14.51
N GLN A 59 -1.51 -4.69 15.19
CA GLN A 59 -1.72 -4.71 16.64
C GLN A 59 -2.89 -5.61 17.04
N LEU A 60 -4.01 -5.55 16.32
CA LEU A 60 -5.18 -6.40 16.54
C LEU A 60 -4.83 -7.88 16.42
N TYR A 61 -4.07 -8.28 15.39
CA TYR A 61 -3.55 -9.64 15.24
C TYR A 61 -2.70 -10.05 16.46
N GLN A 62 -1.72 -9.24 16.84
CA GLN A 62 -0.81 -9.54 17.96
C GLN A 62 -1.55 -9.64 19.31
N GLN A 63 -2.60 -8.84 19.51
CA GLN A 63 -3.44 -8.91 20.71
C GLN A 63 -4.37 -10.13 20.68
N SER A 64 -4.86 -10.52 19.50
CA SER A 64 -5.66 -11.74 19.30
C SER A 64 -4.84 -12.99 19.64
N VAL A 65 -3.59 -13.08 19.19
CA VAL A 65 -2.64 -14.15 19.56
C VAL A 65 -2.42 -14.24 21.08
N LYS A 66 -2.42 -13.09 21.78
CA LYS A 66 -2.25 -13.01 23.24
C LYS A 66 -3.54 -13.24 24.03
N GLY A 67 -4.67 -13.50 23.37
CA GLY A 67 -5.98 -13.66 24.01
C GLY A 67 -6.58 -12.35 24.56
N LYS A 68 -6.06 -11.19 24.15
CA LYS A 68 -6.55 -9.86 24.57
C LYS A 68 -7.58 -9.26 23.61
N GLN A 69 -7.76 -9.89 22.46
CA GLN A 69 -8.74 -9.56 21.43
C GLN A 69 -9.37 -10.87 20.91
N PRO A 70 -10.51 -10.83 20.18
CA PRO A 70 -11.19 -12.03 19.72
C PRO A 70 -10.25 -12.98 18.96
N ALA A 71 -10.21 -14.24 19.40
CA ALA A 71 -9.28 -15.24 18.87
C ALA A 71 -9.52 -15.58 17.38
N TRP A 72 -10.69 -15.27 16.83
CA TRP A 72 -11.00 -15.53 15.42
C TRP A 72 -10.10 -14.73 14.46
N VAL A 73 -9.60 -13.55 14.86
CA VAL A 73 -8.74 -12.72 14.02
C VAL A 73 -7.43 -13.43 13.71
N ALA A 74 -6.70 -13.85 14.76
CA ALA A 74 -5.46 -14.62 14.59
C ALA A 74 -5.72 -15.92 13.85
N ARG A 75 -6.77 -16.66 14.24
CA ARG A 75 -7.14 -17.90 13.54
C ARG A 75 -7.33 -17.69 12.04
N TYR A 76 -8.09 -16.67 11.64
CA TYR A 76 -8.38 -16.40 10.23
C TYR A 76 -7.11 -16.01 9.45
N LEU A 77 -6.29 -15.13 10.01
CA LEU A 77 -5.05 -14.68 9.38
C LEU A 77 -3.96 -15.75 9.30
N ASP A 78 -4.05 -16.80 10.11
CA ASP A 78 -3.10 -17.91 10.10
C ASP A 78 -3.49 -19.04 9.12
N ILE A 79 -4.72 -19.02 8.58
CA ILE A 79 -5.19 -20.06 7.64
C ILE A 79 -4.28 -20.15 6.42
N GLY A 80 -3.85 -21.37 6.08
CA GLY A 80 -3.05 -21.65 4.90
C GLY A 80 -1.57 -21.29 5.01
N LYS A 81 -1.12 -20.67 6.12
CA LYS A 81 0.29 -20.36 6.33
C LYS A 81 1.04 -21.57 6.92
N PRO A 82 2.28 -21.84 6.47
CA PRO A 82 3.14 -22.83 7.11
C PRO A 82 3.39 -22.49 8.60
N PRO A 83 3.45 -23.47 9.51
CA PRO A 83 3.69 -23.24 10.94
C PRO A 83 4.94 -22.40 11.23
N GLU A 84 6.03 -22.64 10.50
CA GLU A 84 7.29 -21.91 10.62
C GLU A 84 7.14 -20.42 10.28
N LEU A 85 6.29 -20.09 9.30
CA LEU A 85 6.00 -18.71 8.92
C LEU A 85 5.16 -18.01 9.99
N ILE A 86 4.17 -18.71 10.55
CA ILE A 86 3.34 -18.20 11.65
C ILE A 86 4.24 -17.91 12.86
N GLU A 87 5.10 -18.86 13.25
CA GLU A 87 6.04 -18.69 14.36
C GLU A 87 6.98 -17.50 14.12
N PHE A 88 7.56 -17.42 12.92
CA PHE A 88 8.45 -16.33 12.53
C PHE A 88 7.76 -14.96 12.62
N SER A 89 6.54 -14.82 12.10
CA SER A 89 5.77 -13.57 12.11
C SER A 89 5.40 -13.05 13.50
N ARG A 90 5.46 -13.92 14.54
CA ARG A 90 5.13 -13.58 15.93
C ARG A 90 6.34 -13.22 16.78
N ARG A 91 7.55 -13.32 16.22
CA ARG A 91 8.80 -12.92 16.90
C ARG A 91 8.78 -11.43 17.24
N LYS A 92 9.46 -11.06 18.33
CA LYS A 92 9.39 -9.68 18.87
C LYS A 92 10.02 -8.68 17.91
N GLU A 93 11.03 -9.14 17.19
CA GLU A 93 11.87 -8.42 16.24
C GLU A 93 11.04 -7.90 15.05
N PHE A 94 10.01 -8.64 14.63
CA PHE A 94 9.17 -8.26 13.48
C PHE A 94 7.83 -7.65 13.88
N ARG A 95 7.55 -7.53 15.18
CA ARG A 95 6.23 -7.11 15.67
C ARG A 95 5.85 -5.72 15.17
N GLU A 96 6.80 -4.79 15.15
CA GLU A 96 6.55 -3.40 14.75
C GLU A 96 7.05 -3.12 13.32
N GLU A 97 7.54 -4.15 12.62
CA GLU A 97 7.96 -4.04 11.23
C GLU A 97 6.72 -4.01 10.35
N LEU A 98 6.40 -2.80 9.87
CA LEU A 98 5.30 -2.56 8.96
C LEU A 98 5.83 -2.29 7.55
N PRO A 99 5.03 -2.62 6.52
CA PRO A 99 5.29 -2.23 5.15
C PRO A 99 5.56 -0.72 5.03
N ARG A 100 6.71 -0.38 4.42
CA ARG A 100 7.14 1.01 4.20
C ARG A 100 6.49 1.65 2.98
N VAL A 101 6.05 0.82 2.05
CA VAL A 101 5.35 1.20 0.83
C VAL A 101 4.01 0.52 0.85
N ILE A 102 2.96 1.28 0.57
CA ILE A 102 1.59 0.81 0.49
C ILE A 102 1.02 1.28 -0.84
N ARG A 103 0.24 0.41 -1.49
CA ARG A 103 -0.46 0.75 -2.73
C ARG A 103 -1.95 0.50 -2.53
N PRO A 104 -2.71 1.55 -2.18
CA PRO A 104 -4.16 1.44 -2.19
C PRO A 104 -4.69 1.52 -3.62
N ASP A 105 -5.54 0.58 -3.97
CA ASP A 105 -6.28 0.63 -5.22
C ASP A 105 -7.57 1.40 -4.99
N LEU A 106 -7.73 2.50 -5.72
CA LEU A 106 -8.79 3.47 -5.51
C LEU A 106 -9.69 3.56 -6.74
N VAL A 107 -10.99 3.65 -6.49
CA VAL A 107 -12.02 3.94 -7.50
C VAL A 107 -12.65 5.27 -7.14
N LEU A 108 -12.64 6.22 -8.07
CA LEU A 108 -13.38 7.47 -7.92
C LEU A 108 -14.85 7.24 -8.28
N THR A 109 -15.75 7.63 -7.38
CA THR A 109 -17.21 7.56 -7.54
C THR A 109 -17.83 8.92 -7.30
N ASP A 110 -19.15 9.05 -7.51
CA ASP A 110 -19.89 10.29 -7.25
C ASP A 110 -19.84 10.71 -5.77
N GLU A 111 -19.61 9.76 -4.85
CA GLU A 111 -19.46 10.01 -3.41
C GLU A 111 -18.00 10.31 -3.00
N GLY A 112 -17.05 10.17 -3.93
CA GLY A 112 -15.62 10.34 -3.71
C GLY A 112 -14.81 9.06 -3.89
N TRP A 113 -13.62 9.04 -3.29
CA TRP A 113 -12.67 7.93 -3.39
C TRP A 113 -13.11 6.73 -2.55
N THR A 114 -13.23 5.57 -3.20
CA THR A 114 -13.51 4.28 -2.57
C THR A 114 -12.29 3.38 -2.68
N ILE A 115 -11.89 2.75 -1.57
CA ILE A 115 -10.78 1.78 -1.55
C ILE A 115 -11.31 0.41 -1.97
N ALA A 116 -10.73 -0.19 -3.00
CA ALA A 116 -11.00 -1.56 -3.40
C ALA A 116 -10.08 -2.55 -2.68
N GLU A 117 -8.78 -2.24 -2.61
CA GLU A 117 -7.74 -3.07 -2.01
C GLU A 117 -6.64 -2.20 -1.39
N VAL A 118 -5.89 -2.78 -0.44
CA VAL A 118 -4.68 -2.17 0.12
C VAL A 118 -3.56 -3.20 0.08
N ASP A 119 -2.68 -3.04 -0.91
CA ASP A 119 -1.48 -3.86 -1.03
C ASP A 119 -0.37 -3.33 -0.14
N SER A 120 0.28 -4.25 0.58
CA SER A 120 1.45 -3.96 1.41
C SER A 120 2.72 -4.69 0.97
N VAL A 121 2.64 -5.47 -0.10
CA VAL A 121 3.80 -6.02 -0.81
C VAL A 121 3.78 -5.37 -2.19
N PRO A 122 4.57 -4.31 -2.43
CA PRO A 122 4.52 -3.62 -3.71
C PRO A 122 5.06 -4.55 -4.81
N GLY A 123 4.18 -4.96 -5.72
CA GLY A 123 4.52 -5.55 -7.00
C GLY A 123 3.90 -4.71 -8.10
N GLY A 124 4.71 -3.91 -8.80
CA GLY A 124 4.30 -2.97 -9.83
C GLY A 124 5.50 -2.23 -10.40
#